data_AF-A0A657PKW9-F1
#
_entry.id   AF-A0A657PKW9-F1
#
_cell.length_a   1.000
_cell.length_b   1.000
_cell.length_c   1.000
_cell.angle_alpha   90.00
_cell.angle_beta   90.00
_cell.angle_gamma   90.00
#
_symmetry.space_group_name_H-M   'P 1'
#
loop_
_entity.id
_entity.type
_entity.pdbx_description
1 polymer ?
#
loop_
_entity_poly.entity_id
_entity_poly.type
_entity_poly.pdbx_seq_one_letter_code
_entity_poly.pdbx_strand_id
1 'polypeptide(L)'
;MCVTLPEHRRQPAAHRNHTWFMETARHYTVHMSFSFPGPSRQTRQQDHAISLEREGQAWLNRLTGAARDEPWPVTLLKLAWTAGPATLAAAWLGYYMGFGQTAPLENLRFFFAYTVVFGVIGLATGILARATYGQRRRLMERDLLRVADHLPDLIATVRDLHLAALEPEVRRLEAVGLLLQRVDLSPEALALAIEELGAGRRLARIAAKIELYRLSGLNSRVQELANAAATPAQTVVAAVAEWAPTVATLLERRLAGDAPSYSDGIARDSNFLERILTAMGQEDDRLMTLLDAEEVLVLACELINGRRIPMLLVSYRGHWGLARATDRLEQRRNLYRIANNTVLSRLKALVALLGESGTPGTVGATRGLDSAMLLSQARDGIAGLNRSVDTLGSQPAPLTGDARQRLQDTLETLQAALRLTEDMRRAVHRAARRHTL
;
A
#
# COMPACT_ATOMS: atom_id res chain seq x y z
N MET A 1 11.77 -46.22 11.04
CA MET A 1 11.90 -47.30 10.03
C MET A 1 12.72 -46.72 8.89
N CYS A 2 14.00 -47.05 8.83
CA CYS A 2 14.93 -46.64 7.77
C CYS A 2 14.63 -47.44 6.50
N VAL A 3 14.54 -46.77 5.35
CA VAL A 3 15.04 -47.29 4.07
C VAL A 3 15.58 -46.11 3.25
N THR A 4 16.83 -46.26 2.83
CA THR A 4 17.66 -45.40 2.00
C THR A 4 17.51 -45.71 0.51
N LEU A 5 17.41 -44.66 -0.33
CA LEU A 5 18.07 -44.39 -1.64
C LEU A 5 17.99 -45.43 -2.81
N PRO A 6 17.97 -44.98 -4.09
CA PRO A 6 19.22 -44.56 -4.75
C PRO A 6 19.14 -43.33 -5.68
N GLU A 7 20.27 -42.63 -5.72
CA GLU A 7 20.72 -41.69 -6.74
C GLU A 7 20.90 -42.37 -8.11
N HIS A 8 20.66 -41.64 -9.20
CA HIS A 8 21.31 -41.89 -10.48
C HIS A 8 21.92 -40.60 -11.05
N ARG A 9 23.16 -40.75 -11.53
CA ARG A 9 24.17 -39.77 -11.97
C ARG A 9 23.89 -39.05 -13.31
N ARG A 10 24.37 -37.79 -13.36
CA ARG A 10 25.19 -37.08 -14.40
C ARG A 10 24.71 -36.98 -15.88
N GLN A 11 24.39 -35.73 -16.31
CA GLN A 11 24.89 -34.86 -17.44
C GLN A 11 25.70 -35.46 -18.63
N PRO A 12 25.95 -34.77 -19.80
CA PRO A 12 25.72 -33.35 -20.23
C PRO A 12 25.33 -33.10 -21.75
N ALA A 13 25.34 -31.81 -22.17
CA ALA A 13 25.55 -31.24 -23.54
C ALA A 13 24.38 -31.29 -24.56
N ALA A 14 24.18 -30.39 -25.53
CA ALA A 14 24.65 -29.04 -25.88
C ALA A 14 23.79 -28.52 -27.08
N HIS A 15 23.80 -27.21 -27.30
CA HIS A 15 23.62 -26.48 -28.58
C HIS A 15 22.23 -26.24 -29.25
N ARG A 16 22.04 -24.93 -29.53
CA ARG A 16 21.53 -24.26 -30.75
C ARG A 16 20.03 -23.93 -30.90
N ASN A 17 19.76 -22.62 -30.79
CA ASN A 17 19.24 -21.69 -31.79
C ASN A 17 17.88 -21.88 -32.50
N HIS A 18 17.21 -20.72 -32.63
CA HIS A 18 16.27 -20.26 -33.68
C HIS A 18 14.77 -20.60 -33.56
N THR A 19 14.02 -19.58 -33.10
CA THR A 19 12.92 -18.87 -33.79
C THR A 19 11.69 -19.61 -34.38
N TRP A 20 10.52 -19.03 -34.05
CA TRP A 20 9.20 -19.02 -34.71
C TRP A 20 8.39 -20.33 -34.78
N PHE A 21 7.19 -20.34 -34.18
CA PHE A 21 5.94 -20.66 -34.91
C PHE A 21 4.69 -20.14 -34.19
N MET A 22 3.76 -19.67 -35.01
CA MET A 22 2.43 -19.12 -34.74
C MET A 22 1.42 -20.13 -34.17
N GLU A 23 0.37 -19.56 -33.60
CA GLU A 23 -1.02 -20.04 -33.59
C GLU A 23 -1.34 -21.42 -33.00
N THR A 24 -2.02 -21.38 -31.86
CA THR A 24 -3.33 -22.07 -31.73
C THR A 24 -4.25 -21.23 -30.85
N ALA A 25 -5.08 -20.41 -31.51
CA ALA A 25 -6.25 -19.80 -30.89
C ALA A 25 -7.28 -20.91 -30.60
N ARG A 26 -7.60 -21.15 -29.33
CA ARG A 26 -8.82 -21.86 -28.94
C ARG A 26 -9.80 -20.86 -28.36
N HIS A 27 -10.88 -20.65 -29.11
CA HIS A 27 -12.08 -19.94 -28.69
C HIS A 27 -12.66 -20.58 -27.43
N TYR A 28 -12.86 -19.78 -26.38
CA TYR A 28 -13.78 -20.11 -25.30
C TYR A 28 -15.03 -19.26 -25.47
N THR A 29 -16.09 -19.89 -25.97
CA THR A 29 -17.45 -19.37 -26.02
C THR A 29 -18.02 -19.35 -24.60
N VAL A 30 -18.29 -18.16 -24.06
CA VAL A 30 -18.96 -18.01 -22.76
C VAL A 30 -20.46 -18.16 -22.98
N HIS A 31 -21.04 -19.27 -22.52
CA HIS A 31 -22.49 -19.40 -22.36
C HIS A 31 -22.94 -18.60 -21.13
N MET A 32 -23.64 -17.49 -21.35
CA MET A 32 -24.46 -16.83 -20.33
C MET A 32 -25.85 -17.48 -20.31
N SER A 33 -26.12 -18.33 -19.33
CA SER A 33 -27.47 -18.76 -18.99
C SER A 33 -28.04 -17.85 -17.92
N PHE A 34 -29.08 -17.09 -18.26
CA PHE A 34 -29.89 -16.34 -17.30
C PHE A 34 -30.99 -17.26 -16.76
N SER A 35 -30.95 -17.55 -15.46
CA SER A 35 -32.08 -18.16 -14.74
C SER A 35 -32.65 -17.12 -13.78
N PHE A 36 -33.90 -16.73 -14.02
CA PHE A 36 -34.69 -15.89 -13.11
C PHE A 36 -35.18 -16.74 -11.92
N PRO A 37 -34.96 -16.35 -10.66
CA PRO A 37 -35.57 -17.03 -9.52
C PRO A 37 -37.00 -16.51 -9.32
N GLY A 38 -37.97 -17.43 -9.38
CA GLY A 38 -39.33 -17.21 -8.86
C GLY A 38 -39.36 -17.19 -7.32
N PRO A 39 -40.42 -16.68 -6.70
CA PRO A 39 -40.43 -16.41 -5.27
C PRO A 39 -40.77 -17.68 -4.49
N SER A 40 -39.85 -18.17 -3.66
CA SER A 40 -40.15 -19.16 -2.62
C SER A 40 -39.60 -18.76 -1.25
N ARG A 41 -40.58 -18.50 -0.38
CA ARG A 41 -40.61 -18.51 1.10
C ARG A 41 -39.29 -18.53 1.88
N GLN A 42 -39.12 -17.44 2.62
CA GLN A 42 -38.25 -17.27 3.78
C GLN A 42 -38.29 -18.48 4.74
N THR A 43 -37.12 -19.02 5.05
CA THR A 43 -36.85 -19.63 6.36
C THR A 43 -35.58 -19.00 6.92
N ARG A 44 -35.72 -18.40 8.11
CA ARG A 44 -34.70 -17.75 8.94
C ARG A 44 -33.42 -18.60 9.05
N GLN A 45 -32.38 -18.28 8.27
CA GLN A 45 -30.99 -18.68 8.49
C GLN A 45 -30.09 -17.73 7.68
N GLN A 46 -30.08 -16.45 8.08
CA GLN A 46 -29.38 -15.38 7.34
C GLN A 46 -28.38 -14.56 8.16
N ASP A 47 -28.05 -14.94 9.40
CA ASP A 47 -27.28 -14.02 10.24
C ASP A 47 -25.76 -14.26 10.29
N HIS A 48 -25.19 -15.34 9.74
CA HIS A 48 -23.76 -15.65 9.97
C HIS A 48 -22.93 -15.99 8.73
N ALA A 49 -23.52 -15.92 7.52
CA ALA A 49 -22.74 -15.90 6.29
C ALA A 49 -22.71 -14.44 5.80
N ILE A 50 -21.56 -13.94 5.36
CA ILE A 50 -21.38 -12.61 4.73
C ILE A 50 -21.16 -11.44 5.71
N SER A 51 -20.17 -11.52 6.61
CA SER A 51 -19.63 -10.30 7.27
C SER A 51 -18.30 -9.84 6.66
N LEU A 52 -17.38 -10.76 6.34
CA LEU A 52 -16.06 -10.42 5.78
C LEU A 52 -16.13 -9.88 4.34
N GLU A 53 -17.13 -10.30 3.57
CA GLU A 53 -17.30 -9.89 2.17
C GLU A 53 -18.00 -8.52 2.04
N ARG A 54 -18.77 -8.12 3.08
CA ARG A 54 -19.50 -6.84 3.10
C ARG A 54 -18.61 -5.63 3.35
N GLU A 55 -17.57 -5.74 4.18
CA GLU A 55 -16.70 -4.58 4.47
C GLU A 55 -15.83 -4.21 3.25
N GLY A 56 -15.29 -5.21 2.55
CA GLY A 56 -14.53 -4.99 1.30
C GLY A 56 -15.40 -4.58 0.11
N GLN A 57 -16.56 -5.22 -0.08
CA GLN A 57 -17.47 -4.88 -1.18
C GLN A 57 -18.20 -3.54 -0.98
N ALA A 58 -18.52 -3.16 0.25
CA ALA A 58 -19.13 -1.85 0.52
C ALA A 58 -18.15 -0.69 0.24
N TRP A 59 -16.84 -0.94 0.33
CA TRP A 59 -15.81 0.01 -0.08
C TRP A 59 -15.61 0.02 -1.60
N LEU A 60 -15.52 -1.14 -2.25
CA LEU A 60 -15.41 -1.26 -3.71
C LEU A 60 -16.64 -0.70 -4.46
N ASN A 61 -17.85 -0.93 -3.96
CA ASN A 61 -19.08 -0.41 -4.56
C ASN A 61 -19.23 1.12 -4.41
N ARG A 62 -18.51 1.75 -3.46
CA ARG A 62 -18.40 3.22 -3.37
C ARG A 62 -17.43 3.80 -4.40
N LEU A 63 -16.47 3.01 -4.88
CA LEU A 63 -15.43 3.42 -5.83
C LEU A 63 -15.79 3.18 -7.30
N THR A 64 -16.61 2.19 -7.61
CA THR A 64 -16.89 1.76 -9.00
C THR A 64 -18.18 2.33 -9.60
N GLY A 65 -18.93 3.16 -8.87
CA GLY A 65 -20.22 3.71 -9.32
C GLY A 65 -20.16 4.90 -10.30
N ALA A 66 -18.98 5.34 -10.74
CA ALA A 66 -18.85 6.55 -11.54
C ALA A 66 -17.96 6.33 -12.77
N ALA A 67 -18.47 5.65 -13.79
CA ALA A 67 -17.79 5.59 -15.08
C ALA A 67 -18.77 5.35 -16.23
N ARG A 68 -19.41 6.43 -16.69
CA ARG A 68 -19.50 6.86 -18.11
C ARG A 68 -20.60 7.91 -18.24
N ASP A 69 -20.19 9.15 -18.46
CA ASP A 69 -21.09 10.25 -18.82
C ASP A 69 -21.46 10.12 -20.31
N GLU A 70 -22.77 10.00 -20.63
CA GLU A 70 -23.26 10.32 -21.97
C GLU A 70 -23.43 11.85 -22.09
N PRO A 71 -22.97 12.49 -23.17
CA PRO A 71 -23.10 13.94 -23.35
C PRO A 71 -24.56 14.40 -23.33
N TRP A 72 -24.83 15.54 -22.68
CA TRP A 72 -26.14 16.21 -22.55
C TRP A 72 -26.99 16.27 -23.83
N PRO A 73 -26.41 16.54 -25.03
CA PRO A 73 -27.18 16.56 -26.27
C PRO A 73 -27.76 15.19 -26.62
N VAL A 74 -27.05 14.10 -26.31
CA VAL A 74 -27.45 12.73 -26.65
C VAL A 74 -28.58 12.26 -25.75
N THR A 75 -28.53 12.55 -24.45
CA THR A 75 -29.61 12.18 -23.52
C THR A 75 -30.89 12.97 -23.79
N LEU A 76 -30.78 14.28 -24.09
CA LEU A 76 -31.93 15.10 -24.46
C LEU A 76 -32.51 14.71 -25.82
N LEU A 77 -31.67 14.39 -26.80
CA LEU A 77 -32.11 13.92 -28.09
C LEU A 77 -32.80 12.55 -27.97
N LYS A 78 -32.26 11.64 -27.16
CA LYS A 78 -32.93 10.36 -26.84
C LYS A 78 -34.29 10.59 -26.19
N LEU A 79 -34.37 11.44 -25.16
CA LEU A 79 -35.63 11.78 -24.49
C LEU A 79 -36.64 12.44 -25.44
N ALA A 80 -36.21 13.41 -26.24
CA ALA A 80 -37.05 14.09 -27.22
C ALA A 80 -37.53 13.13 -28.32
N TRP A 81 -36.67 12.20 -28.75
CA TRP A 81 -37.00 11.17 -29.73
C TRP A 81 -37.98 10.12 -29.19
N THR A 82 -37.76 9.64 -27.96
CA THR A 82 -38.61 8.63 -27.33
C THR A 82 -39.94 9.22 -26.85
N ALA A 83 -39.95 10.48 -26.41
CA ALA A 83 -41.16 11.13 -25.92
C ALA A 83 -41.97 11.73 -27.07
N GLY A 84 -41.38 12.22 -28.16
CA GLY A 84 -42.15 12.83 -29.26
C GLY A 84 -42.44 11.85 -30.41
N PRO A 85 -41.54 11.70 -31.40
CA PRO A 85 -41.80 10.94 -32.63
C PRO A 85 -42.14 9.47 -32.41
N ALA A 86 -41.42 8.77 -31.51
CA ALA A 86 -41.56 7.33 -31.35
C ALA A 86 -42.92 6.93 -30.74
N THR A 87 -43.37 7.67 -29.73
CA THR A 87 -44.68 7.51 -29.08
C THR A 87 -45.83 7.91 -30.01
N LEU A 88 -45.66 8.97 -30.81
CA LEU A 88 -46.66 9.36 -31.81
C LEU A 88 -46.78 8.31 -32.91
N ALA A 89 -45.65 7.76 -33.37
CA ALA A 89 -45.63 6.64 -34.33
C ALA A 89 -46.25 5.37 -33.73
N ALA A 90 -45.94 5.04 -32.49
CA ALA A 90 -46.52 3.90 -31.79
C ALA A 90 -48.04 4.06 -31.58
N ALA A 91 -48.51 5.26 -31.23
CA ALA A 91 -49.93 5.57 -31.10
C ALA A 91 -50.65 5.46 -32.45
N TRP A 92 -50.04 5.98 -33.52
CA TRP A 92 -50.59 5.91 -34.87
C TRP A 92 -50.66 4.47 -35.39
N LEU A 93 -49.59 3.69 -35.21
CA LEU A 93 -49.51 2.29 -35.60
C LEU A 93 -50.45 1.40 -34.78
N GLY A 94 -50.52 1.60 -33.47
CA GLY A 94 -51.39 0.84 -32.57
C GLY A 94 -52.87 1.09 -32.85
N TYR A 95 -53.24 2.33 -33.14
CA TYR A 95 -54.62 2.67 -33.52
C TYR A 95 -55.00 2.07 -34.88
N TYR A 96 -54.06 2.10 -35.83
CA TYR A 96 -54.25 1.51 -37.16
C TYR A 96 -54.41 -0.01 -37.10
N MET A 97 -53.58 -0.71 -36.32
CA MET A 97 -53.73 -2.17 -36.12
C MET A 97 -54.99 -2.55 -35.35
N GLY A 98 -55.43 -1.72 -34.39
CA GLY A 98 -56.60 -2.03 -33.55
C GLY A 98 -57.95 -1.75 -34.21
N PHE A 99 -58.05 -0.69 -35.01
CA PHE A 99 -59.33 -0.21 -35.55
C PHE A 99 -59.37 -0.12 -37.09
N GLY A 100 -58.27 -0.41 -37.79
CA GLY A 100 -58.19 -0.38 -39.26
C GLY A 100 -58.34 1.01 -39.87
N GLN A 101 -58.35 2.07 -39.06
CA GLN A 101 -58.51 3.46 -39.48
C GLN A 101 -57.46 4.34 -38.78
N THR A 102 -57.17 5.50 -39.36
CA THR A 102 -56.24 6.47 -38.76
C THR A 102 -56.86 7.13 -37.52
N ALA A 103 -56.03 7.45 -36.53
CA ALA A 103 -56.49 8.03 -35.28
C ALA A 103 -57.15 9.41 -35.50
N PRO A 104 -58.34 9.68 -34.92
CA PRO A 104 -58.99 10.98 -35.01
C PRO A 104 -58.15 12.07 -34.31
N LEU A 105 -58.19 13.28 -34.87
CA LEU A 105 -57.37 14.43 -34.43
C LEU A 105 -57.53 14.78 -32.94
N GLU A 106 -58.69 14.50 -32.34
CA GLU A 106 -58.94 14.73 -30.91
C GLU A 106 -58.11 13.80 -30.01
N ASN A 107 -57.96 12.52 -30.37
CA ASN A 107 -57.16 11.55 -29.62
C ASN A 107 -55.66 11.88 -29.71
N LEU A 108 -55.21 12.35 -30.88
CA LEU A 108 -53.82 12.79 -31.08
C LEU A 108 -53.47 14.03 -30.23
N ARG A 109 -54.41 14.98 -30.08
CA ARG A 109 -54.21 16.15 -29.20
C ARG A 109 -54.09 15.75 -27.73
N PHE A 110 -54.92 14.81 -27.26
CA PHE A 110 -54.84 14.30 -25.89
C PHE A 110 -53.50 13.60 -25.63
N PHE A 111 -53.06 12.75 -26.55
CA PHE A 111 -51.78 12.04 -26.44
C PHE A 111 -50.58 13.01 -26.46
N PHE A 112 -50.63 14.04 -27.30
CA PHE A 112 -49.63 15.10 -27.34
C PHE A 112 -49.57 15.86 -26.00
N ALA A 113 -50.71 16.27 -25.45
CA ALA A 113 -50.76 16.96 -24.15
C ALA A 113 -50.19 16.09 -23.02
N TYR A 114 -50.57 14.81 -22.96
CA TYR A 114 -50.07 13.86 -21.97
C TYR A 114 -48.54 13.68 -22.05
N THR A 115 -48.04 13.59 -23.27
CA THR A 115 -46.62 13.45 -23.57
C THR A 115 -45.81 14.66 -23.12
N VAL A 116 -46.31 15.87 -23.39
CA VAL A 116 -45.67 17.13 -22.95
C VAL A 116 -45.58 17.17 -21.42
N VAL A 117 -46.67 16.82 -20.72
CA VAL A 117 -46.71 16.80 -19.25
C VAL A 117 -45.69 15.79 -18.69
N PHE A 118 -45.65 14.56 -19.21
CA PHE A 118 -44.67 13.56 -18.78
C PHE A 118 -43.22 13.95 -19.13
N GLY A 119 -43.00 14.62 -20.26
CA GLY A 119 -41.70 15.18 -20.63
C GLY A 119 -41.21 16.22 -19.63
N VAL A 120 -42.09 17.12 -19.18
CA VAL A 120 -41.80 18.13 -18.15
C VAL A 120 -41.51 17.47 -16.80
N ILE A 121 -42.30 16.47 -16.39
CA ILE A 121 -42.06 15.72 -15.15
C ILE A 121 -40.71 14.98 -15.19
N GLY A 122 -40.36 14.36 -16.32
CA GLY A 122 -39.07 13.70 -16.54
C GLY A 122 -37.90 14.68 -16.47
N LEU A 123 -38.05 15.88 -17.05
CA LEU A 123 -37.06 16.95 -16.94
C LEU A 123 -36.89 17.41 -15.48
N ALA A 124 -37.99 17.66 -14.77
CA ALA A 124 -37.99 18.10 -13.39
C ALA A 124 -37.36 17.08 -12.45
N THR A 125 -37.70 15.79 -12.59
CA THR A 125 -37.10 14.70 -11.81
C THR A 125 -35.61 14.53 -12.12
N GLY A 126 -35.18 14.69 -13.38
CA GLY A 126 -33.77 14.69 -13.75
C GLY A 126 -32.98 15.84 -13.12
N ILE A 127 -33.55 17.04 -13.07
CA ILE A 127 -32.97 18.21 -12.39
C ILE A 127 -32.87 17.96 -10.89
N LEU A 128 -33.94 17.47 -10.26
CA LEU A 128 -33.99 17.23 -8.82
C LEU A 128 -32.99 16.14 -8.39
N ALA A 129 -32.93 15.03 -9.12
CA ALA A 129 -31.96 13.97 -8.87
C ALA A 129 -30.51 14.49 -9.01
N ARG A 130 -30.21 15.31 -10.03
CA ARG A 130 -28.87 15.88 -10.18
C ARG A 130 -28.56 16.97 -9.16
N ALA A 131 -29.55 17.73 -8.67
CA ALA A 131 -29.33 18.68 -7.58
C ALA A 131 -28.89 17.93 -6.29
N THR A 132 -29.55 16.80 -5.98
CA THR A 132 -29.22 16.00 -4.79
C THR A 132 -27.94 15.17 -4.95
N TYR A 133 -27.70 14.56 -6.12
CA TYR A 133 -26.51 13.72 -6.36
C TYR A 133 -25.27 14.53 -6.78
N GLY A 134 -25.45 15.65 -7.48
CA GLY A 134 -24.36 16.51 -7.95
C GLY A 134 -23.67 17.29 -6.82
N GLN A 135 -24.40 17.66 -5.78
CA GLN A 135 -23.80 18.32 -4.60
C GLN A 135 -22.85 17.39 -3.86
N ARG A 136 -23.22 16.11 -3.69
CA ARG A 136 -22.32 15.10 -3.10
C ARG A 136 -21.05 14.91 -3.93
N ARG A 137 -21.15 14.86 -5.26
CA ARG A 137 -19.98 14.75 -6.15
C ARG A 137 -19.04 15.94 -6.02
N ARG A 138 -19.58 17.17 -6.02
CA ARG A 138 -18.77 18.39 -5.85
C ARG A 138 -18.12 18.49 -4.46
N LEU A 139 -18.81 18.00 -3.42
CA LEU A 139 -18.24 17.92 -2.08
C LEU A 139 -17.10 16.90 -2.03
N MET A 140 -17.29 15.70 -2.56
CA MET A 140 -16.25 14.68 -2.62
C MET A 140 -15.03 15.13 -3.45
N GLU A 141 -15.27 15.81 -4.58
CA GLU A 141 -14.20 16.40 -5.40
C GLU A 141 -13.43 17.47 -4.63
N ARG A 142 -14.13 18.38 -3.93
CA ARG A 142 -13.49 19.38 -3.08
C ARG A 142 -12.70 18.76 -1.92
N ASP A 143 -13.25 17.74 -1.28
CA ASP A 143 -12.58 17.05 -0.17
C ASP A 143 -11.35 16.30 -0.67
N LEU A 144 -11.43 15.65 -1.83
CA LEU A 144 -10.30 14.96 -2.45
C LEU A 144 -9.21 15.93 -2.88
N LEU A 145 -9.56 17.06 -3.50
CA LEU A 145 -8.60 18.12 -3.84
C LEU A 145 -7.93 18.69 -2.59
N ARG A 146 -8.70 18.96 -1.53
CA ARG A 146 -8.15 19.40 -0.24
C ARG A 146 -7.17 18.38 0.35
N VAL A 147 -7.51 17.10 0.31
CA VAL A 147 -6.61 16.03 0.77
C VAL A 147 -5.36 15.94 -0.12
N ALA A 148 -5.51 16.04 -1.44
CA ALA A 148 -4.39 16.02 -2.37
C ALA A 148 -3.45 17.22 -2.15
N ASP A 149 -3.98 18.40 -1.83
CA ASP A 149 -3.21 19.61 -1.54
C ASP A 149 -2.42 19.49 -0.21
N HIS A 150 -3.01 18.89 0.82
CA HIS A 150 -2.37 18.78 2.15
C HIS A 150 -1.51 17.53 2.34
N LEU A 151 -1.71 16.48 1.55
CA LEU A 151 -0.96 15.23 1.67
C LEU A 151 0.57 15.41 1.59
N PRO A 152 1.12 16.18 0.62
CA PRO A 152 2.56 16.42 0.54
C PRO A 152 3.13 17.09 1.81
N ASP A 153 2.42 18.08 2.35
CA ASP A 153 2.83 18.78 3.57
C ASP A 153 2.81 17.87 4.79
N LEU A 154 1.79 17.00 4.90
CA LEU A 154 1.71 15.99 5.95
C LEU A 154 2.86 14.97 5.84
N ILE A 155 3.17 14.50 4.63
CA ILE A 155 4.31 13.60 4.39
C ILE A 155 5.61 14.29 4.82
N ALA A 156 5.82 15.56 4.44
CA ALA A 156 6.99 16.31 4.83
C ALA A 156 7.09 16.48 6.36
N THR A 157 5.97 16.81 7.02
CA THR A 157 5.91 17.00 8.48
C THR A 157 6.21 15.71 9.23
N VAL A 158 5.61 14.58 8.82
CA VAL A 158 5.85 13.27 9.46
C VAL A 158 7.30 12.83 9.25
N ARG A 159 7.87 13.06 8.05
CA ARG A 159 9.30 12.80 7.79
C ARG A 159 10.21 13.62 8.67
N ASP A 160 9.95 14.92 8.80
CA ASP A 160 10.75 15.81 9.63
C ASP A 160 10.68 15.42 11.11
N LEU A 161 9.47 15.12 11.63
CA LEU A 161 9.29 14.59 12.99
C LEU A 161 10.03 13.27 13.21
N HIS A 162 9.99 12.36 12.23
CA HIS A 162 10.72 11.11 12.29
C HIS A 162 12.24 11.34 12.33
N LEU A 163 12.77 12.17 11.45
CA LEU A 163 14.21 12.49 11.39
C LEU A 163 14.69 13.24 12.65
N ALA A 164 13.87 14.14 13.19
CA ALA A 164 14.18 14.91 14.39
C ALA A 164 14.38 14.02 15.62
N ALA A 165 13.66 12.89 15.69
CA ALA A 165 13.81 11.91 16.76
C ALA A 165 15.11 11.09 16.68
N LEU A 166 15.79 11.05 15.53
CA LEU A 166 16.99 10.23 15.33
C LEU A 166 18.28 10.94 15.77
N GLU A 167 19.27 10.14 16.20
CA GLU A 167 20.64 10.58 16.49
C GLU A 167 21.33 11.17 15.23
N PRO A 168 22.27 12.15 15.34
CA PRO A 168 22.81 12.86 14.17
C PRO A 168 23.44 12.00 13.07
N GLU A 169 24.04 10.86 13.39
CA GLU A 169 24.63 9.96 12.38
C GLU A 169 23.53 9.16 11.67
N VAL A 170 22.60 8.60 12.44
CA VAL A 170 21.44 7.86 11.93
C VAL A 170 20.53 8.75 11.09
N ARG A 171 20.30 9.99 11.55
CA ARG A 171 19.53 11.01 10.84
C ARG A 171 20.13 11.34 9.48
N ARG A 172 21.47 11.45 9.39
CA ARG A 172 22.17 11.68 8.12
C ARG A 172 21.96 10.52 7.15
N LEU A 173 22.13 9.29 7.62
CA LEU A 173 21.91 8.09 6.82
C LEU A 173 20.46 7.99 6.31
N GLU A 174 19.49 8.24 7.20
CA GLU A 174 18.06 8.19 6.86
C GLU A 174 17.66 9.31 5.89
N ALA A 175 18.19 10.52 6.06
CA ALA A 175 17.99 11.63 5.13
C ALA A 175 18.54 11.30 3.74
N VAL A 176 19.73 10.68 3.65
CA VAL A 176 20.27 10.19 2.38
C VAL A 176 19.35 9.13 1.76
N GLY A 177 18.87 8.18 2.56
CA GLY A 177 17.90 7.18 2.09
C GLY A 177 16.66 7.80 1.46
N LEU A 178 16.07 8.81 2.12
CA LEU A 178 14.92 9.56 1.61
C LEU A 178 15.25 10.35 0.31
N LEU A 179 16.44 10.92 0.19
CA LEU A 179 16.87 11.62 -1.02
C LEU A 179 17.01 10.64 -2.20
N LEU A 180 17.66 9.49 -1.99
CA LEU A 180 17.89 8.50 -3.05
C LEU A 180 16.60 7.91 -3.61
N GLN A 181 15.51 7.90 -2.83
CA GLN A 181 14.18 7.44 -3.25
C GLN A 181 13.45 8.43 -4.18
N ARG A 182 13.83 9.70 -4.24
CA ARG A 182 13.12 10.72 -5.05
C ARG A 182 13.31 10.48 -6.55
N VAL A 183 12.24 10.28 -7.31
CA VAL A 183 12.31 10.11 -8.78
C VAL A 183 13.09 11.25 -9.45
N ASP A 184 12.70 12.51 -9.15
CA ASP A 184 13.35 13.71 -9.68
C ASP A 184 14.41 14.24 -8.71
N LEU A 185 15.50 13.50 -8.56
CA LEU A 185 16.66 13.93 -7.79
C LEU A 185 17.61 14.74 -8.69
N SER A 186 18.03 15.92 -8.25
CA SER A 186 19.00 16.71 -9.02
C SER A 186 20.39 16.08 -8.97
N PRO A 187 21.24 16.26 -10.00
CA PRO A 187 22.62 15.76 -9.99
C PRO A 187 23.44 16.24 -8.78
N GLU A 188 23.20 17.47 -8.34
CA GLU A 188 23.84 18.07 -7.17
C GLU A 188 23.38 17.42 -5.86
N ALA A 189 22.07 17.16 -5.74
CA ALA A 189 21.52 16.46 -4.58
C ALA A 189 22.00 15.01 -4.49
N LEU A 190 22.17 14.32 -5.64
CA LEU A 190 22.80 12.99 -5.68
C LEU A 190 24.27 13.04 -5.26
N ALA A 191 25.03 14.05 -5.72
CA ALA A 191 26.41 14.23 -5.29
C ALA A 191 26.50 14.42 -3.77
N LEU A 192 25.67 15.31 -3.22
CA LEU A 192 25.59 15.56 -1.78
C LEU A 192 25.25 14.28 -1.00
N ALA A 193 24.24 13.53 -1.44
CA ALA A 193 23.86 12.27 -0.81
C ALA A 193 25.02 11.27 -0.75
N ILE A 194 25.85 11.21 -1.79
CA ILE A 194 27.01 10.33 -1.85
C ILE A 194 28.13 10.83 -0.94
N GLU A 195 28.37 12.14 -0.88
CA GLU A 195 29.37 12.72 0.04
C GLU A 195 29.00 12.49 1.51
N GLU A 196 27.71 12.63 1.87
CA GLU A 196 27.20 12.36 3.22
C GLU A 196 27.38 10.89 3.65
N LEU A 197 27.38 9.94 2.69
CA LEU A 197 27.70 8.53 2.96
C LEU A 197 29.21 8.27 3.12
N GLY A 198 30.04 9.30 3.12
CA GLY A 198 31.50 9.18 3.22
C GLY A 198 32.18 8.73 1.92
N ALA A 199 31.44 8.66 0.82
CA ALA A 199 31.98 8.31 -0.48
C ALA A 199 32.63 9.53 -1.13
N GLY A 200 33.94 9.65 -0.95
CA GLY A 200 34.70 10.87 -1.26
C GLY A 200 34.37 11.53 -2.62
N ARG A 201 34.63 12.85 -2.70
CA ARG A 201 34.25 13.80 -3.78
C ARG A 201 34.44 13.33 -5.23
N ARG A 202 35.31 12.34 -5.50
CA ARG A 202 35.47 11.77 -6.84
C ARG A 202 34.25 10.93 -7.24
N LEU A 203 33.75 10.06 -6.36
CA LEU A 203 32.61 9.20 -6.65
C LEU A 203 31.33 10.04 -6.77
N ALA A 204 31.12 11.00 -5.87
CA ALA A 204 30.01 11.95 -5.92
C ALA A 204 29.94 12.70 -7.26
N ARG A 205 31.07 13.21 -7.77
CA ARG A 205 31.13 13.86 -9.09
C ARG A 205 30.82 12.92 -10.25
N ILE A 206 31.21 11.64 -10.17
CA ILE A 206 30.88 10.67 -11.21
C ILE A 206 29.39 10.36 -11.19
N ALA A 207 28.81 10.15 -10.01
CA ALA A 207 27.38 9.91 -9.86
C ALA A 207 26.52 11.08 -10.35
N ALA A 208 26.92 12.32 -10.05
CA ALA A 208 26.26 13.51 -10.60
C ALA A 208 26.25 13.50 -12.14
N LYS A 209 27.37 13.13 -12.76
CA LYS A 209 27.46 12.99 -14.22
C LYS A 209 26.57 11.86 -14.74
N ILE A 210 26.52 10.72 -14.03
CA ILE A 210 25.63 9.61 -14.36
C ILE A 210 24.17 10.11 -14.40
N GLU A 211 23.73 10.80 -13.35
CA GLU A 211 22.35 11.32 -13.29
C GLU A 211 22.06 12.37 -14.37
N LEU A 212 23.01 13.28 -14.63
CA LEU A 212 22.90 14.27 -15.70
C LEU A 212 22.72 13.60 -17.08
N TYR A 213 23.56 12.62 -17.40
CA TYR A 213 23.49 11.91 -18.67
C TYR A 213 22.24 11.02 -18.78
N ARG A 214 21.79 10.44 -17.66
CA ARG A 214 20.53 9.69 -17.58
C ARG A 214 19.33 10.58 -17.91
N LEU A 215 19.25 11.77 -17.32
CA LEU A 215 18.19 12.75 -17.60
C LEU A 215 18.20 13.22 -19.07
N SER A 216 19.38 13.25 -19.71
CA SER A 216 19.52 13.54 -21.15
C SER A 216 19.29 12.33 -22.07
N GLY A 217 19.01 11.14 -21.55
CA GLY A 217 18.81 9.91 -22.33
C GLY A 217 20.08 9.29 -22.92
N LEU A 218 21.27 9.70 -22.45
CA LEU A 218 22.57 9.24 -22.98
C LEU A 218 23.06 7.96 -22.28
N ASN A 219 22.30 6.88 -22.42
CA ASN A 219 22.52 5.62 -21.68
C ASN A 219 23.87 4.93 -21.94
N SER A 220 24.43 5.04 -23.16
CA SER A 220 25.78 4.51 -23.44
C SER A 220 26.83 5.17 -22.55
N ARG A 221 26.71 6.49 -22.35
CA ARG A 221 27.65 7.26 -21.53
C ARG A 221 27.48 6.97 -20.04
N VAL A 222 26.23 6.73 -19.62
CA VAL A 222 25.91 6.26 -18.26
C VAL A 222 26.64 4.94 -17.98
N GLN A 223 26.54 3.95 -18.87
CA GLN A 223 27.18 2.65 -18.66
C GLN A 223 28.71 2.75 -18.56
N GLU A 224 29.34 3.57 -19.40
CA GLU A 224 30.79 3.83 -19.34
C GLU A 224 31.22 4.39 -17.98
N LEU A 225 30.48 5.37 -17.46
CA LEU A 225 30.77 5.99 -16.17
C LEU A 225 30.48 5.06 -15.00
N ALA A 226 29.39 4.29 -15.05
CA ALA A 226 29.05 3.29 -14.05
C ALA A 226 30.15 2.21 -13.97
N ASN A 227 30.60 1.71 -15.12
CA ASN A 227 31.70 0.74 -15.19
C ASN A 227 33.01 1.32 -14.63
N ALA A 228 33.33 2.58 -14.95
CA ALA A 228 34.53 3.25 -14.42
C ALA A 228 34.48 3.50 -12.91
N ALA A 229 33.28 3.62 -12.34
CA ALA A 229 33.05 3.81 -10.90
C ALA A 229 32.76 2.51 -10.14
N ALA A 230 32.72 1.35 -10.80
CA ALA A 230 32.26 0.10 -10.20
C ALA A 230 33.02 -0.28 -8.93
N THR A 231 34.35 -0.25 -8.94
CA THR A 231 35.18 -0.61 -7.77
C THR A 231 34.99 0.31 -6.56
N PRO A 232 35.11 1.65 -6.69
CA PRO A 232 34.83 2.54 -5.55
C PRO A 232 33.36 2.50 -5.12
N ALA A 233 32.42 2.29 -6.06
CA ALA A 233 30.99 2.13 -5.73
C ALA A 233 30.74 0.90 -4.87
N GLN A 234 31.28 -0.27 -5.25
CA GLN A 234 31.10 -1.53 -4.51
C GLN A 234 31.62 -1.43 -3.08
N THR A 235 32.73 -0.71 -2.85
CA THR A 235 33.30 -0.52 -1.52
C THR A 235 32.34 0.24 -0.61
N VAL A 236 31.74 1.32 -1.12
CA VAL A 236 30.79 2.15 -0.37
C VAL A 236 29.47 1.39 -0.17
N VAL A 237 28.95 0.76 -1.22
CA VAL A 237 27.71 -0.04 -1.14
C VAL A 237 27.85 -1.15 -0.10
N ALA A 238 28.99 -1.86 -0.06
CA ALA A 238 29.24 -2.89 0.94
C ALA A 238 29.29 -2.32 2.37
N ALA A 239 29.93 -1.17 2.57
CA ALA A 239 29.98 -0.49 3.87
C ALA A 239 28.58 -0.04 4.34
N VAL A 240 27.75 0.48 3.43
CA VAL A 240 26.38 0.89 3.76
C VAL A 240 25.47 -0.32 3.98
N ALA A 241 25.66 -1.41 3.25
CA ALA A 241 24.80 -2.60 3.31
C ALA A 241 24.80 -3.28 4.69
N GLU A 242 25.88 -3.15 5.46
CA GLU A 242 25.99 -3.69 6.82
C GLU A 242 24.96 -3.06 7.77
N TRP A 243 24.67 -1.77 7.61
CA TRP A 243 23.85 -0.99 8.55
C TRP A 243 22.51 -0.55 7.96
N ALA A 244 22.42 -0.38 6.63
CA ALA A 244 21.23 0.07 5.91
C ALA A 244 21.11 -0.61 4.53
N PRO A 245 20.68 -1.89 4.48
CA PRO A 245 20.64 -2.68 3.24
C PRO A 245 19.77 -2.04 2.15
N THR A 246 18.63 -1.46 2.51
CA THR A 246 17.75 -0.79 1.54
C THR A 246 18.39 0.45 0.93
N VAL A 247 19.11 1.25 1.72
CA VAL A 247 19.84 2.42 1.22
C VAL A 247 20.98 1.98 0.31
N ALA A 248 21.68 0.89 0.65
CA ALA A 248 22.72 0.31 -0.18
C ALA A 248 22.17 -0.15 -1.55
N THR A 249 21.02 -0.82 -1.58
CA THR A 249 20.37 -1.21 -2.85
C THR A 249 19.97 0.01 -3.69
N LEU A 250 19.42 1.06 -3.07
CA LEU A 250 19.08 2.30 -3.78
C LEU A 250 20.33 3.00 -4.32
N LEU A 251 21.39 3.05 -3.53
CA LEU A 251 22.67 3.61 -3.94
C LEU A 251 23.27 2.84 -5.12
N GLU A 252 23.27 1.50 -5.05
CA GLU A 252 23.76 0.63 -6.12
C GLU A 252 23.01 0.88 -7.43
N ARG A 253 21.66 0.88 -7.39
CA ARG A 253 20.83 1.17 -8.56
C ARG A 253 21.15 2.54 -9.15
N ARG A 254 21.22 3.57 -8.31
CA ARG A 254 21.56 4.94 -8.73
C ARG A 254 22.93 5.05 -9.38
N LEU A 255 23.94 4.40 -8.80
CA LEU A 255 25.30 4.36 -9.36
C LEU A 255 25.39 3.55 -10.65
N ALA A 256 24.48 2.61 -10.87
CA ALA A 256 24.30 1.93 -12.15
C ALA A 256 23.52 2.77 -13.19
N GLY A 257 23.00 3.94 -12.81
CA GLY A 257 22.16 4.78 -13.65
C GLY A 257 20.68 4.39 -13.71
N ASP A 258 20.26 3.49 -12.82
CA ASP A 258 18.87 3.08 -12.63
C ASP A 258 18.22 3.92 -11.52
N ALA A 259 17.32 4.81 -11.90
CA ALA A 259 16.59 5.68 -10.98
C ALA A 259 15.17 5.14 -10.71
N PRO A 260 14.58 5.42 -9.54
CA PRO A 260 13.17 5.17 -9.29
C PRO A 260 12.29 5.79 -10.38
N SER A 261 11.22 5.09 -10.77
CA SER A 261 10.24 5.54 -11.77
C SER A 261 8.92 5.91 -11.11
N TYR A 262 8.17 6.83 -11.71
CA TYR A 262 6.78 7.14 -11.31
C TYR A 262 5.82 5.97 -11.50
N SER A 263 6.12 5.06 -12.43
CA SER A 263 5.35 3.82 -12.62
C SER A 263 5.53 2.84 -11.49
N ASP A 264 6.69 2.93 -10.83
CA ASP A 264 7.11 1.98 -9.83
C ASP A 264 6.68 2.51 -8.47
N GLY A 265 6.09 1.62 -7.69
CA GLY A 265 5.78 1.95 -6.32
C GLY A 265 7.01 2.18 -5.47
N ILE A 266 6.83 2.92 -4.38
CA ILE A 266 7.82 2.90 -3.31
C ILE A 266 7.76 1.52 -2.64
N ALA A 267 8.93 0.88 -2.54
CA ALA A 267 9.10 -0.34 -1.78
C ALA A 267 8.82 -0.05 -0.30
N ARG A 268 7.97 -0.87 0.31
CA ARG A 268 7.51 -0.69 1.69
C ARG A 268 8.06 -1.76 2.58
N ASP A 269 8.10 -1.46 3.87
CA ASP A 269 8.48 -2.44 4.87
C ASP A 269 7.52 -3.65 4.84
N SER A 270 8.08 -4.82 5.12
CA SER A 270 7.32 -6.06 5.19
C SER A 270 6.16 -5.92 6.19
N ASN A 271 5.00 -6.46 5.82
CA ASN A 271 3.77 -6.46 6.62
C ASN A 271 3.21 -5.06 6.98
N PHE A 272 3.62 -4.00 6.27
CA PHE A 272 3.17 -2.63 6.54
C PHE A 272 1.64 -2.49 6.57
N LEU A 273 0.95 -2.92 5.51
CA LEU A 273 -0.50 -2.83 5.41
C LEU A 273 -1.16 -3.62 6.54
N GLU A 274 -0.63 -4.79 6.85
CA GLU A 274 -1.16 -5.64 7.89
C GLU A 274 -0.97 -5.03 9.28
N ARG A 275 0.11 -4.30 9.56
CA ARG A 275 0.30 -3.56 10.82
C ARG A 275 -0.80 -2.51 11.00
N ILE A 276 -1.08 -1.72 9.97
CA ILE A 276 -2.11 -0.68 10.03
C ILE A 276 -3.50 -1.28 10.18
N LEU A 277 -3.83 -2.27 9.36
CA LEU A 277 -5.14 -2.92 9.44
C LEU A 277 -5.33 -3.60 10.80
N THR A 278 -4.25 -4.11 11.40
CA THR A 278 -4.28 -4.64 12.77
C THR A 278 -4.50 -3.52 13.79
N ALA A 279 -3.80 -2.39 13.68
CA ALA A 279 -3.97 -1.24 14.57
C ALA A 279 -5.40 -0.70 14.50
N MET A 280 -5.93 -0.49 13.30
CA MET A 280 -7.32 -0.08 13.08
C MET A 280 -8.32 -1.10 13.64
N GLY A 281 -8.12 -2.39 13.36
CA GLY A 281 -9.02 -3.45 13.82
C GLY A 281 -8.96 -3.73 15.32
N GLN A 282 -7.95 -3.22 16.04
CA GLN A 282 -7.84 -3.29 17.50
C GLN A 282 -8.10 -1.95 18.20
N GLU A 283 -8.34 -0.88 17.43
CA GLU A 283 -8.45 0.50 17.93
C GLU A 283 -7.26 0.90 18.84
N ASP A 284 -6.06 0.44 18.50
CA ASP A 284 -4.82 0.71 19.26
C ASP A 284 -3.79 1.41 18.39
N ASP A 285 -3.79 2.75 18.45
CA ASP A 285 -2.88 3.62 17.71
C ASP A 285 -1.41 3.37 18.08
N ARG A 286 -1.12 2.81 19.26
CA ARG A 286 0.24 2.50 19.69
C ARG A 286 0.89 1.39 18.86
N LEU A 287 0.13 0.68 18.04
CA LEU A 287 0.64 -0.32 17.12
C LEU A 287 1.18 0.29 15.83
N MET A 288 0.94 1.59 15.60
CA MET A 288 1.51 2.37 14.50
C MET A 288 2.69 3.22 14.96
N THR A 289 3.75 3.20 14.16
CA THR A 289 4.91 4.09 14.28
C THR A 289 4.76 5.31 13.38
N LEU A 290 5.60 6.34 13.56
CA LEU A 290 5.67 7.47 12.62
C LEU A 290 6.02 7.01 11.19
N LEU A 291 6.83 5.95 11.08
CA LEU A 291 7.16 5.33 9.80
C LEU A 291 5.92 4.72 9.12
N ASP A 292 5.06 4.06 9.88
CA ASP A 292 3.78 3.55 9.39
C ASP A 292 2.87 4.69 8.92
N ALA A 293 2.81 5.78 9.67
CA ALA A 293 2.03 6.95 9.26
C ALA A 293 2.54 7.54 7.93
N GLU A 294 3.85 7.66 7.75
CA GLU A 294 4.44 8.10 6.48
C GLU A 294 4.06 7.16 5.33
N GLU A 295 4.24 5.85 5.50
CA GLU A 295 3.95 4.86 4.46
C GLU A 295 2.45 4.85 4.06
N VAL A 296 1.52 5.18 4.99
CA VAL A 296 0.08 5.36 4.70
C VAL A 296 -0.15 6.59 3.84
N LEU A 297 0.44 7.73 4.22
CA LEU A 297 0.24 8.98 3.50
C LEU A 297 0.81 8.88 2.08
N VAL A 298 1.97 8.24 1.93
CA VAL A 298 2.56 7.91 0.63
C VAL A 298 1.66 6.97 -0.16
N LEU A 299 1.08 5.94 0.47
CA LEU A 299 0.12 5.05 -0.18
C LEU A 299 -1.15 5.79 -0.64
N ALA A 300 -1.69 6.67 0.19
CA ALA A 300 -2.84 7.48 -0.16
C ALA A 300 -2.54 8.36 -1.39
N CYS A 301 -1.37 8.99 -1.42
CA CYS A 301 -0.90 9.76 -2.56
C CYS A 301 -0.81 8.91 -3.83
N GLU A 302 -0.17 7.73 -3.76
CA GLU A 302 -0.08 6.83 -4.92
C GLU A 302 -1.47 6.39 -5.43
N LEU A 303 -2.40 6.06 -4.52
CA LEU A 303 -3.76 5.65 -4.88
C LEU A 303 -4.55 6.79 -5.53
N ILE A 304 -4.45 8.02 -5.00
CA ILE A 304 -5.08 9.21 -5.59
C ILE A 304 -4.54 9.49 -6.99
N ASN A 305 -3.24 9.26 -7.21
CA ASN A 305 -2.59 9.40 -8.51
C ASN A 305 -2.86 8.22 -9.47
N GLY A 306 -3.79 7.32 -9.13
CA GLY A 306 -4.26 6.26 -10.02
C GLY A 306 -3.43 4.98 -9.98
N ARG A 307 -2.55 4.80 -8.99
CA ARG A 307 -1.86 3.53 -8.78
C ARG A 307 -2.88 2.43 -8.52
N ARG A 308 -2.75 1.32 -9.25
CA ARG A 308 -3.58 0.12 -9.07
C ARG A 308 -2.80 -0.95 -8.33
N ILE A 309 -3.35 -1.45 -7.24
CA ILE A 309 -2.76 -2.54 -6.46
C ILE A 309 -3.45 -3.83 -6.88
N PRO A 310 -2.76 -4.77 -7.56
CA PRO A 310 -3.36 -6.04 -7.91
C PRO A 310 -3.70 -6.81 -6.63
N MET A 311 -4.96 -7.19 -6.48
CA MET A 311 -5.44 -7.97 -5.35
C MET A 311 -5.79 -9.38 -5.82
N LEU A 312 -5.24 -10.39 -5.13
CA LEU A 312 -5.66 -11.77 -5.34
C LEU A 312 -6.93 -12.03 -4.53
N LEU A 313 -8.05 -12.22 -5.21
CA LEU A 313 -9.32 -12.60 -4.59
C LEU A 313 -9.55 -14.10 -4.81
N VAL A 314 -9.50 -14.88 -3.72
CA VAL A 314 -9.83 -16.31 -3.75
C VAL A 314 -11.30 -16.46 -3.41
N SER A 315 -12.10 -16.92 -4.37
CA SER A 315 -13.50 -17.29 -4.12
C SER A 315 -13.64 -18.81 -4.14
N TYR A 316 -14.25 -19.37 -3.09
CA TYR A 316 -14.54 -20.79 -3.00
C TYR A 316 -16.03 -21.04 -3.32
N ARG A 317 -16.29 -21.99 -4.22
CA ARG A 317 -17.64 -22.51 -4.48
C ARG A 317 -17.62 -24.01 -4.21
N GLY A 318 -18.34 -24.46 -3.17
CA GLY A 318 -18.44 -25.88 -2.84
C GLY A 318 -19.10 -26.17 -1.49
N HIS A 319 -18.74 -27.30 -0.88
CA HIS A 319 -19.42 -27.84 0.30
C HIS A 319 -19.18 -26.96 1.54
N TRP A 320 -20.25 -26.71 2.30
CA TRP A 320 -20.25 -25.93 3.55
C TRP A 320 -19.28 -26.42 4.62
N GLY A 321 -18.89 -27.70 4.60
CA GLY A 321 -17.88 -28.25 5.50
C GLY A 321 -16.48 -27.70 5.20
N LEU A 322 -16.12 -27.64 3.92
CA LEU A 322 -14.83 -27.08 3.50
C LEU A 322 -14.82 -25.56 3.65
N ALA A 323 -15.92 -24.88 3.33
CA ALA A 323 -16.05 -23.44 3.56
C ALA A 323 -15.79 -23.08 5.03
N ARG A 324 -16.44 -23.78 5.98
CA ARG A 324 -16.19 -23.59 7.42
C ARG A 324 -14.77 -23.93 7.85
N ALA A 325 -14.15 -24.94 7.25
CA ALA A 325 -12.75 -25.27 7.54
C ALA A 325 -11.80 -24.18 7.03
N THR A 326 -12.05 -23.64 5.83
CA THR A 326 -11.32 -22.52 5.25
C THR A 326 -11.51 -21.26 6.08
N ASP A 327 -12.73 -20.94 6.52
CA ASP A 327 -12.98 -19.79 7.39
C ASP A 327 -12.23 -19.91 8.72
N ARG A 328 -12.22 -21.10 9.33
CA ARG A 328 -11.43 -21.36 10.55
C ARG A 328 -9.93 -21.22 10.30
N LEU A 329 -9.44 -21.70 9.16
CA LEU A 329 -8.05 -21.55 8.77
C LEU A 329 -7.69 -20.07 8.57
N GLU A 330 -8.52 -19.31 7.85
CA GLU A 330 -8.31 -17.88 7.62
C GLU A 330 -8.40 -17.07 8.91
N GLN A 331 -9.33 -17.41 9.81
CA GLN A 331 -9.39 -16.80 11.14
C GLN A 331 -8.10 -17.07 11.93
N ARG A 332 -7.58 -18.31 11.89
CA ARG A 332 -6.31 -18.66 12.56
C ARG A 332 -5.11 -17.98 11.92
N ARG A 333 -5.04 -17.92 10.58
CA ARG A 333 -4.00 -17.17 9.85
C ARG A 333 -4.04 -15.70 10.19
N ASN A 334 -5.23 -15.11 10.29
CA ASN A 334 -5.40 -13.71 10.66
C ASN A 334 -4.90 -13.44 12.09
N LEU A 335 -5.23 -14.31 13.06
CA LEU A 335 -4.73 -14.18 14.44
C LEU A 335 -3.20 -14.30 14.52
N TYR A 336 -2.62 -15.27 13.81
CA TYR A 336 -1.17 -15.40 13.73
C TYR A 336 -0.52 -14.16 13.13
N ARG A 337 -1.10 -13.64 12.04
CA ARG A 337 -0.64 -12.42 11.36
C ARG A 337 -0.67 -11.20 12.30
N ILE A 338 -1.78 -11.01 13.02
CA ILE A 338 -1.92 -9.94 14.03
C ILE A 338 -0.82 -10.03 15.10
N ALA A 339 -0.58 -11.23 15.64
CA ALA A 339 0.46 -11.42 16.65
C ALA A 339 1.86 -11.16 16.10
N ASN A 340 2.17 -11.67 14.90
CA ASN A 340 3.46 -11.44 14.25
C ASN A 340 3.70 -9.95 13.98
N ASN A 341 2.69 -9.22 13.52
CA ASN A 341 2.77 -7.78 13.27
C ASN A 341 2.94 -6.98 14.55
N THR A 342 2.25 -7.40 15.62
CA THR A 342 2.41 -6.80 16.95
C THR A 342 3.84 -6.96 17.43
N VAL A 343 4.42 -8.16 17.30
CA VAL A 343 5.81 -8.41 17.66
C VAL A 343 6.75 -7.53 16.85
N LEU A 344 6.60 -7.48 15.52
CA LEU A 344 7.46 -6.69 14.66
C LEU A 344 7.36 -5.18 14.94
N SER A 345 6.15 -4.66 15.15
CA SER A 345 5.93 -3.25 15.50
C SER A 345 6.61 -2.89 16.83
N ARG A 346 6.41 -3.72 17.86
CA ARG A 346 7.04 -3.51 19.17
C ARG A 346 8.56 -3.68 19.13
N LEU A 347 9.07 -4.56 18.27
CA LEU A 347 10.49 -4.73 18.05
C LEU A 347 11.12 -3.49 17.40
N LYS A 348 10.46 -2.91 16.39
CA LYS A 348 10.88 -1.62 15.80
C LYS A 348 10.86 -0.50 16.83
N ALA A 349 9.78 -0.38 17.60
CA ALA A 349 9.69 0.62 18.67
C ALA A 349 10.80 0.46 19.71
N LEU A 350 11.16 -0.78 20.04
CA LEU A 350 12.26 -1.08 20.96
C LEU A 350 13.61 -0.65 20.40
N VAL A 351 13.92 -0.99 19.15
CA VAL A 351 15.18 -0.58 18.50
C VAL A 351 15.28 0.94 18.40
N ALA A 352 14.19 1.62 18.02
CA ALA A 352 14.14 3.08 17.98
C ALA A 352 14.43 3.69 19.36
N LEU A 353 13.75 3.22 20.42
CA LEU A 353 13.97 3.66 21.81
C LEU A 353 15.42 3.46 22.28
N LEU A 354 16.01 2.31 21.96
CA LEU A 354 17.39 1.99 22.35
C LEU A 354 18.40 2.88 21.61
N GLY A 355 18.14 3.17 20.33
CA GLY A 355 18.90 4.11 19.53
C GLY A 355 18.80 5.54 20.04
N GLU A 356 17.60 6.01 20.40
CA GLU A 356 17.37 7.34 21.00
C GLU A 356 18.16 7.53 22.30
N SER A 357 18.32 6.46 23.07
CA SER A 357 19.05 6.48 24.34
C SER A 357 20.58 6.45 24.17
N GLY A 358 21.09 6.45 22.92
CA GLY A 358 22.52 6.40 22.63
C GLY A 358 23.19 5.10 23.05
N THR A 359 22.43 3.99 23.06
CA THR A 359 22.94 2.72 23.56
C THR A 359 23.99 2.14 22.62
N PRO A 360 25.17 1.68 23.11
CA PRO A 360 26.21 1.14 22.26
C PRO A 360 25.74 -0.10 21.48
N GLY A 361 25.91 -0.09 20.16
CA GLY A 361 25.60 -1.24 19.28
C GLY A 361 24.19 -1.21 18.67
N THR A 362 23.38 -0.18 18.94
CA THR A 362 22.09 0.02 18.27
C THR A 362 22.15 1.20 17.30
N VAL A 363 21.75 0.95 16.05
CA VAL A 363 21.47 2.01 15.08
C VAL A 363 19.97 2.28 15.15
N GLY A 364 19.56 3.51 15.50
CA GLY A 364 18.13 3.87 15.63
C GLY A 364 17.32 3.80 14.31
N ALA A 365 17.95 3.52 13.17
CA ALA A 365 17.29 3.36 11.89
C ALA A 365 16.62 1.98 11.81
N THR A 366 15.30 1.95 11.82
CA THR A 366 14.52 0.70 11.72
C THR A 366 14.01 0.40 10.31
N ARG A 367 14.11 1.35 9.39
CA ARG A 367 13.56 1.24 8.03
C ARG A 367 14.33 0.19 7.22
N GLY A 368 13.61 -0.72 6.58
CA GLY A 368 14.23 -1.71 5.69
C GLY A 368 15.03 -2.81 6.40
N LEU A 369 15.08 -2.82 7.73
CA LEU A 369 15.71 -3.91 8.49
C LEU A 369 14.81 -5.13 8.54
N ASP A 370 15.41 -6.31 8.40
CA ASP A 370 14.69 -7.57 8.59
C ASP A 370 14.44 -7.86 10.07
N SER A 371 13.57 -8.84 10.36
CA SER A 371 13.22 -9.19 11.74
C SER A 371 14.40 -9.78 12.53
N ALA A 372 15.39 -10.38 11.87
CA ALA A 372 16.54 -10.99 12.51
C ALA A 372 17.54 -9.91 12.98
N MET A 373 17.81 -8.93 12.13
CA MET A 373 18.62 -7.75 12.42
C MET A 373 17.97 -6.88 13.50
N LEU A 374 16.66 -6.65 13.41
CA LEU A 374 15.93 -5.93 14.45
C LEU A 374 16.05 -6.65 15.81
N LEU A 375 16.01 -7.98 15.82
CA LEU A 375 16.17 -8.76 17.04
C LEU A 375 17.60 -8.73 17.57
N SER A 376 18.61 -8.80 16.70
CA SER A 376 20.01 -8.72 17.12
C SER A 376 20.31 -7.35 17.72
N GLN A 377 19.91 -6.27 17.05
CA GLN A 377 20.07 -4.91 17.55
C GLN A 377 19.34 -4.71 18.88
N ALA A 378 18.09 -5.18 19.01
CA ALA A 378 17.37 -5.10 20.28
C ALA A 378 18.09 -5.85 21.42
N ARG A 379 18.64 -7.04 21.13
CA ARG A 379 19.40 -7.83 22.11
C ARG A 379 20.68 -7.12 22.53
N ASP A 380 21.44 -6.62 21.56
CA ASP A 380 22.71 -5.94 21.79
C ASP A 380 22.51 -4.62 22.55
N GLY A 381 21.47 -3.87 22.21
CA GLY A 381 21.07 -2.67 22.93
C GLY A 381 20.64 -2.96 24.37
N ILE A 382 19.78 -3.95 24.62
CA ILE A 382 19.43 -4.32 26.01
C ILE A 382 20.68 -4.75 26.81
N ALA A 383 21.58 -5.51 26.19
CA ALA A 383 22.85 -5.89 26.83
C ALA A 383 23.77 -4.68 27.06
N GLY A 384 23.76 -3.70 26.16
CA GLY A 384 24.42 -2.40 26.32
C GLY A 384 23.88 -1.62 27.52
N LEU A 385 22.56 -1.46 27.61
CA LEU A 385 21.89 -0.78 28.74
C LEU A 385 22.22 -1.44 30.07
N ASN A 386 22.17 -2.77 30.16
CA ASN A 386 22.51 -3.48 31.39
C ASN A 386 23.96 -3.19 31.83
N ARG A 387 24.91 -3.20 30.89
CA ARG A 387 26.31 -2.82 31.18
C ARG A 387 26.42 -1.37 31.64
N SER A 388 25.66 -0.45 31.04
CA SER A 388 25.61 0.95 31.47
C SER A 388 25.09 1.10 32.90
N VAL A 389 24.04 0.35 33.27
CA VAL A 389 23.51 0.34 34.65
C VAL A 389 24.55 -0.23 35.63
N ASP A 390 25.19 -1.35 35.29
CA ASP A 390 26.20 -1.98 36.15
C ASP A 390 27.41 -1.06 36.39
N THR A 391 27.89 -0.40 35.33
CA THR A 391 29.03 0.53 35.41
C THR A 391 28.70 1.80 36.21
N LEU A 392 27.51 2.38 36.02
CA LEU A 392 27.06 3.55 36.80
C LEU A 392 26.77 3.18 38.26
N GLY A 393 26.22 1.99 38.49
CA GLY A 393 25.93 1.47 39.84
C GLY A 393 27.16 1.08 40.64
N SER A 394 28.28 0.78 39.97
CA SER A 394 29.55 0.40 40.61
C SER A 394 30.42 1.60 41.00
N GLN A 395 30.00 2.85 40.73
CA GLN A 395 30.77 4.04 41.12
C GLN A 395 30.69 4.30 42.64
N PRO A 396 31.82 4.61 43.31
CA PRO A 396 31.84 4.84 44.74
C PRO A 396 31.03 6.08 45.11
N ALA A 397 30.21 5.95 46.17
CA ALA A 397 29.38 7.04 46.67
C ALA A 397 30.22 8.20 47.25
N PRO A 398 29.75 9.46 47.16
CA PRO A 398 28.48 9.89 46.58
C PRO A 398 28.55 10.08 45.06
N LEU A 399 27.54 9.55 44.35
CA LEU A 399 27.31 9.84 42.94
C LEU A 399 27.12 11.35 42.75
N THR A 400 27.85 11.95 41.80
CA THR A 400 27.61 13.32 41.35
C THR A 400 26.19 13.47 40.80
N GLY A 401 25.64 14.70 40.86
CA GLY A 401 24.28 14.98 40.37
C GLY A 401 24.03 14.49 38.94
N ASP A 402 25.00 14.70 38.05
CA ASP A 402 24.93 14.24 36.65
C ASP A 402 24.95 12.72 36.52
N ALA A 403 25.74 12.00 37.34
CA ALA A 403 25.80 10.54 37.33
C ALA A 403 24.48 9.94 37.83
N ARG A 404 23.85 10.57 38.82
CA ARG A 404 22.53 10.19 39.32
C ARG A 404 21.44 10.39 38.28
N GLN A 405 21.45 11.53 37.58
CA GLN A 405 20.48 11.80 36.51
C GLN A 405 20.62 10.78 35.37
N ARG A 406 21.85 10.53 34.89
CA ARG A 406 22.10 9.53 33.85
C ARG A 406 21.65 8.12 34.26
N LEU A 407 21.86 7.74 35.52
CA LEU A 407 21.38 6.46 36.03
C LEU A 407 19.83 6.41 36.04
N GLN A 408 19.16 7.49 36.42
CA GLN A 408 17.69 7.58 36.37
C GLN A 408 17.18 7.45 34.93
N ASP A 409 17.73 8.23 34.00
CA ASP A 409 17.35 8.19 32.58
C ASP A 409 17.56 6.76 32.00
N THR A 410 18.70 6.14 32.31
CA THR A 410 19.00 4.76 31.86
C THR A 410 18.02 3.74 32.44
N LEU A 411 17.63 3.87 33.71
CA LEU A 411 16.65 3.00 34.35
C LEU A 411 15.24 3.20 33.75
N GLU A 412 14.86 4.43 33.40
CA GLU A 412 13.61 4.72 32.72
C GLU A 412 13.57 4.07 31.33
N THR A 413 14.63 4.20 30.54
CA THR A 413 14.78 3.50 29.25
C THR A 413 14.68 1.98 29.43
N LEU A 414 15.37 1.41 30.42
CA LEU A 414 15.30 -0.02 30.69
C LEU A 414 13.88 -0.50 31.05
N GLN A 415 13.17 0.28 31.87
CA GLN A 415 11.77 -0.02 32.21
C GLN A 415 10.86 0.03 30.97
N ALA A 416 11.05 1.02 30.10
CA ALA A 416 10.30 1.12 28.84
C ALA A 416 10.62 -0.06 27.90
N ALA A 417 11.90 -0.43 27.77
CA ALA A 417 12.33 -1.60 27.01
C ALA A 417 11.69 -2.90 27.53
N LEU A 418 11.68 -3.10 28.85
CA LEU A 418 11.04 -4.27 29.47
C LEU A 418 9.54 -4.32 29.18
N ARG A 419 8.83 -3.19 29.24
CA ARG A 419 7.40 -3.13 28.88
C ARG A 419 7.15 -3.56 27.44
N LEU A 420 7.96 -3.08 26.49
CA LEU A 420 7.86 -3.47 25.08
C LEU A 420 8.11 -4.97 24.88
N THR A 421 9.11 -5.54 25.57
CA THR A 421 9.39 -6.99 25.49
C THR A 421 8.27 -7.85 26.07
N GLU A 422 7.66 -7.41 27.16
CA GLU A 422 6.53 -8.10 27.78
C GLU A 422 5.30 -8.04 26.88
N ASP A 423 5.03 -6.91 26.22
CA ASP A 423 3.93 -6.80 25.25
C ASP A 423 4.13 -7.70 24.03
N MET A 424 5.36 -7.84 23.52
CA MET A 424 5.70 -8.83 22.50
C MET A 424 5.39 -10.25 22.98
N ARG A 425 5.85 -10.61 24.18
CA ARG A 425 5.63 -11.92 24.79
C ARG A 425 4.13 -12.20 24.96
N ARG A 426 3.34 -11.23 25.42
CA ARG A 426 1.88 -11.36 25.56
C ARG A 426 1.19 -11.56 24.21
N ALA A 427 1.65 -10.91 23.15
CA ALA A 427 1.08 -11.08 21.80
C ALA A 427 1.27 -12.53 21.32
N VAL A 428 2.48 -13.08 21.48
CA VAL A 428 2.78 -14.49 21.15
C VAL A 428 1.94 -15.45 21.99
N HIS A 429 1.85 -15.24 23.31
CA HIS A 429 1.03 -16.10 24.18
C HIS A 429 -0.47 -16.03 23.88
N ARG A 430 -0.98 -14.89 23.41
CA ARG A 430 -2.38 -14.76 22.99
C ARG A 430 -2.66 -15.54 21.71
N ALA A 431 -1.73 -15.54 20.75
CA ALA A 431 -1.82 -16.40 19.58
C ALA A 431 -1.76 -17.88 19.97
N ALA A 432 -0.76 -18.27 20.78
CA ALA A 432 -0.54 -19.66 21.21
C ALA A 432 -1.74 -20.25 21.97
N ARG A 433 -2.32 -19.52 22.92
CA ARG A 433 -3.49 -20.01 23.71
C ARG A 433 -4.75 -20.22 22.87
N ARG A 434 -4.88 -19.51 21.75
CA ARG A 434 -6.00 -19.69 20.81
C ARG A 434 -5.72 -20.76 19.75
N HIS A 435 -4.51 -21.34 19.71
CA HIS A 435 -4.19 -22.51 18.88
C HIS A 435 -4.58 -23.84 19.55
N THR A 436 -4.65 -23.88 20.88
CA THR A 436 -4.99 -25.08 21.68
C THR A 436 -6.49 -25.24 21.94
N LEU A 437 -7.31 -24.25 21.57
CA LEU A 437 -8.78 -24.28 21.57
C LEU A 437 -9.27 -24.43 20.12
#